data_AF-A0A2M8GB40-F1
#
_entry.id   AF-A0A2M8GB40-F1
#
_cell.length_a   1.000
_cell.length_b   1.000
_cell.length_c   1.000
_cell.angle_alpha   90.00
_cell.angle_beta   90.00
_cell.angle_gamma   90.00
#
_symmetry.space_group_name_H-M   'P 1'
#
loop_
_entity.id
_entity.type
_entity.pdbx_description
1 polymer ?
#
loop_
_entity_poly.entity_id
_entity_poly.type
_entity_poly.pdbx_seq_one_letter_code
_entity_poly.pdbx_strand_id
1 'polypeptide(L)'
;AVYVKYHWKPKLGVHNLDRHEAARLAGLDPDYLIRDLWETIAGGGEVEYEICVQLMDIAEEFKQDFDPLDSTKTWPEKKFPLMPVGKMALNRNPGNFFAEVEQAAFCPASIVPGIEFSADKLLQGRTFSYADTQRHRLGANYLQIHVNRPLVPVNNNQRDGAMQSGEFSGPVNYEPNSLGGGMPKEDPMGVPPIYRVEGEVTRSKISLTNDFQQAGEKYRSLGKMDRGHLVDNFTADLMRIDKAIQKRVIENLVKADPELGGSVAEGLKL
;
A
#
# COMPACT_ATOMS: atom_id res chain seq x y z
N ALA A 1 16.19 -7.59 -14.21
CA ALA A 1 15.20 -7.11 -13.25
C ALA A 1 13.92 -7.91 -13.43
N VAL A 2 13.16 -8.10 -12.35
CA VAL A 2 11.85 -8.77 -12.36
C VAL A 2 10.86 -7.86 -11.66
N TYR A 3 9.58 -7.94 -12.02
CA TYR A 3 8.53 -7.35 -11.22
C TYR A 3 8.25 -8.22 -10.00
N VAL A 4 7.84 -7.57 -8.91
CA VAL A 4 7.54 -8.24 -7.64
C VAL A 4 6.19 -7.75 -7.08
N LYS A 5 5.39 -8.68 -6.54
CA LYS A 5 4.28 -8.36 -5.63
C LYS A 5 4.56 -8.95 -4.26
N TYR A 6 4.43 -8.15 -3.21
CA TYR A 6 4.62 -8.55 -1.81
C TYR A 6 3.30 -8.93 -1.17
N HIS A 7 3.31 -10.00 -0.38
CA HIS A 7 2.13 -10.56 0.30
C HIS A 7 2.45 -10.83 1.77
N TRP A 8 1.66 -10.26 2.67
CA TRP A 8 1.72 -10.58 4.09
C TRP A 8 0.58 -11.54 4.46
N LYS A 9 0.93 -12.73 4.94
CA LYS A 9 -0.03 -13.76 5.35
C LYS A 9 -0.05 -13.85 6.89
N PRO A 10 -1.15 -13.48 7.57
CA PRO A 10 -1.24 -13.57 9.03
C PRO A 10 -1.17 -15.03 9.47
N LYS A 11 -0.31 -15.34 10.45
CA LYS A 11 -0.17 -16.71 10.97
C LYS A 11 -1.40 -17.17 11.77
N LEU A 12 -2.17 -16.23 12.35
CA LEU A 12 -3.45 -16.52 13.02
C LEU A 12 -4.61 -16.82 12.06
N GLY A 13 -4.38 -16.67 10.75
CA GLY A 13 -5.42 -16.75 9.74
C GLY A 13 -6.15 -15.42 9.50
N VAL A 14 -7.07 -15.44 8.54
CA VAL A 14 -7.88 -14.28 8.18
C VAL A 14 -9.28 -14.46 8.76
N HIS A 15 -9.68 -13.53 9.60
CA HIS A 15 -11.00 -13.49 10.24
C HIS A 15 -11.64 -12.13 9.97
N ASN A 16 -12.97 -12.11 9.82
CA ASN A 16 -13.70 -10.91 9.43
C ASN A 16 -14.93 -10.71 10.33
N LEU A 17 -15.34 -9.45 10.48
CA LEU A 17 -16.61 -9.07 11.09
C LEU A 17 -17.64 -8.86 9.98
N ASP A 18 -18.86 -9.35 10.17
CA ASP A 18 -19.98 -8.92 9.32
C ASP A 18 -20.38 -7.47 9.62
N ARG A 19 -21.21 -6.87 8.78
CA ARG A 19 -21.58 -5.45 8.94
C ARG A 19 -22.37 -5.15 10.22
N HIS A 20 -23.12 -6.11 10.75
CA HIS A 20 -23.92 -5.92 11.95
C HIS A 20 -23.03 -5.86 13.17
N GLU A 21 -22.09 -6.80 13.26
CA GLU A 21 -21.11 -6.83 14.34
C GLU A 21 -20.15 -5.64 14.25
N ALA A 22 -19.69 -5.27 13.04
CA ALA A 22 -18.87 -4.09 12.83
C ALA A 22 -19.59 -2.80 13.27
N ALA A 23 -20.87 -2.62 12.91
CA ALA A 23 -21.65 -1.45 13.32
C ALA A 23 -21.87 -1.41 14.84
N ARG A 24 -22.08 -2.57 15.47
CA ARG A 24 -22.22 -2.69 16.92
C ARG A 24 -20.93 -2.30 17.64
N LEU A 25 -19.80 -2.85 17.21
CA LEU A 25 -18.49 -2.55 17.81
C LEU A 25 -18.09 -1.08 17.59
N ALA A 26 -18.35 -0.51 16.42
CA ALA A 26 -18.07 0.91 16.16
C ALA A 26 -18.78 1.87 17.15
N GLY A 27 -19.95 1.46 17.68
CA GLY A 27 -20.68 2.24 18.68
C GLY A 27 -20.29 1.93 20.13
N LEU A 28 -20.08 0.66 20.45
CA LEU A 28 -19.76 0.24 21.82
C LEU A 28 -18.30 0.46 22.18
N ASP A 29 -17.41 0.34 21.20
CA ASP A 29 -15.98 0.22 21.39
C ASP A 29 -15.22 0.56 20.09
N PRO A 30 -15.08 1.86 19.78
CA PRO A 30 -14.43 2.29 18.54
C PRO A 30 -12.94 1.94 18.49
N ASP A 31 -12.32 1.62 19.63
CA ASP A 31 -10.90 1.29 19.76
C ASP A 31 -10.62 -0.21 19.79
N TYR A 32 -11.62 -1.06 19.51
CA TYR A 32 -11.54 -2.52 19.61
C TYR A 32 -10.24 -3.10 19.02
N LEU A 33 -9.89 -2.74 17.78
CA LEU A 33 -8.69 -3.26 17.10
C LEU A 33 -7.37 -2.68 17.64
N ILE A 34 -7.38 -1.42 18.11
CA ILE A 34 -6.20 -0.80 18.75
C ILE A 34 -5.92 -1.51 20.07
N ARG A 35 -6.98 -1.73 20.86
CA ARG A 35 -6.87 -2.39 22.16
C ARG A 35 -6.49 -3.87 22.01
N ASP A 36 -7.08 -4.59 21.06
CA ASP A 36 -6.75 -6.00 20.77
C ASP A 36 -5.25 -6.19 20.47
N LEU A 37 -4.70 -5.38 19.56
CA LEU A 37 -3.26 -5.42 19.26
C LEU A 37 -2.41 -5.06 20.47
N TRP A 38 -2.78 -4.00 21.19
CA TRP A 38 -2.04 -3.53 22.36
C TRP A 38 -2.02 -4.57 23.48
N GLU A 39 -3.18 -5.11 23.86
CA GLU A 39 -3.34 -6.09 24.94
C GLU A 39 -2.66 -7.41 24.59
N THR A 40 -2.71 -7.84 23.32
CA THR A 40 -1.99 -9.03 22.86
C THR A 40 -0.49 -8.89 23.13
N ILE A 41 0.11 -7.78 22.73
CA ILE A 41 1.55 -7.54 22.92
C ILE A 41 1.89 -7.28 24.39
N ALA A 42 1.06 -6.52 25.12
CA ALA A 42 1.27 -6.24 26.53
C ALA A 42 1.16 -7.51 27.41
N GLY A 43 0.33 -8.47 26.99
CA GLY A 43 0.21 -9.80 27.60
C GLY A 43 1.36 -10.75 27.28
N GLY A 44 2.38 -10.30 26.53
CA GLY A 44 3.53 -11.12 26.12
C GLY A 44 3.29 -11.97 24.87
N GLY A 45 2.17 -11.77 24.16
CA GLY A 45 1.90 -12.38 22.87
C GLY A 45 2.65 -11.68 21.73
N GLU A 46 2.77 -12.36 20.59
CA GLU A 46 3.31 -11.79 19.35
C GLU A 46 2.26 -11.89 18.23
N VAL A 47 2.19 -10.85 17.39
CA VAL A 47 1.36 -10.88 16.18
C VAL A 47 2.25 -11.10 14.97
N GLU A 48 2.02 -12.21 14.26
CA GLU A 48 2.97 -12.71 13.28
C GLU A 48 2.42 -12.77 11.86
N TYR A 49 3.25 -12.36 10.90
CA TYR A 49 2.98 -12.44 9.47
C TYR A 49 4.13 -13.11 8.74
N GLU A 50 3.81 -14.01 7.81
CA GLU A 50 4.76 -14.51 6.82
C GLU A 50 4.75 -13.59 5.60
N ILE A 51 5.94 -13.18 5.14
CA ILE A 51 6.07 -12.46 3.88
C ILE A 51 6.38 -13.45 2.75
N CYS A 52 5.56 -13.39 1.72
CA CYS A 52 5.76 -14.08 0.46
C CYS A 52 5.87 -13.06 -0.68
N VAL A 53 6.51 -13.47 -1.78
CA VAL A 53 6.58 -12.69 -3.00
C VAL A 53 6.08 -13.48 -4.20
N GLN A 54 5.47 -12.79 -5.17
CA GLN A 54 5.34 -13.30 -6.53
C GLN A 54 6.38 -12.57 -7.39
N LEU A 55 7.01 -13.30 -8.30
CA LEU A 55 7.98 -12.75 -9.26
C LEU A 55 7.46 -12.93 -10.69
N MET A 56 7.63 -11.92 -11.52
CA MET A 56 7.30 -11.95 -12.94
C MET A 56 8.45 -11.36 -13.74
N ASP A 57 8.96 -12.09 -14.72
CA ASP A 57 9.93 -11.55 -15.67
C ASP A 57 9.28 -10.42 -16.48
N ILE A 58 9.99 -9.31 -16.68
CA ILE A 58 9.45 -8.13 -17.39
C ILE A 58 8.99 -8.50 -18.81
N ALA A 59 9.67 -9.45 -19.47
CA ALA A 59 9.27 -9.93 -20.79
C ALA A 59 7.93 -10.71 -20.81
N GLU A 60 7.43 -11.15 -19.66
CA GLU A 60 6.12 -11.80 -19.55
C GLU A 60 4.96 -10.80 -19.45
N GLU A 61 5.25 -9.52 -19.27
CA GLU A 61 4.26 -8.44 -19.20
C GLU A 61 3.33 -8.48 -20.43
N PHE A 62 3.93 -8.54 -21.62
CA PHE A 62 3.21 -8.57 -22.90
C PHE A 62 2.48 -9.88 -23.21
N LYS A 63 2.61 -10.90 -22.34
CA LYS A 63 1.95 -12.20 -22.49
C LYS A 63 0.67 -12.31 -21.65
N GLN A 64 0.40 -11.32 -20.80
CA GLN A 64 -0.78 -11.33 -19.94
C GLN A 64 -2.00 -10.72 -20.66
N ASP A 65 -3.19 -11.13 -20.23
CA ASP A 65 -4.49 -10.60 -20.65
C ASP A 65 -4.93 -9.37 -19.80
N PHE A 66 -4.03 -8.87 -18.97
CA PHE A 66 -4.15 -7.67 -18.16
C PHE A 66 -2.78 -6.98 -18.11
N ASP A 67 -2.76 -5.68 -17.80
CA ASP A 67 -1.52 -4.95 -17.52
C ASP A 67 -1.02 -5.32 -16.10
N PRO A 68 0.16 -5.96 -15.93
CA PRO A 68 0.69 -6.33 -14.62
C PRO A 68 0.99 -5.15 -13.70
N LEU A 69 1.13 -3.95 -14.26
CA LEU A 69 1.36 -2.69 -13.55
C LEU A 69 0.06 -1.93 -13.26
N ASP A 70 -1.09 -2.46 -13.67
CA ASP A 70 -2.39 -1.98 -13.22
C ASP A 70 -2.65 -2.44 -11.78
N SER A 71 -2.68 -1.49 -10.85
CA SER A 71 -2.94 -1.73 -9.43
C SER A 71 -4.35 -2.27 -9.12
N THR A 72 -5.27 -2.28 -10.08
CA THR A 72 -6.57 -2.96 -9.97
C THR A 72 -6.51 -4.46 -10.25
N LYS A 73 -5.34 -4.98 -10.65
CA LYS A 73 -5.13 -6.39 -11.03
C LYS A 73 -4.28 -7.15 -10.01
N THR A 74 -4.72 -8.36 -9.73
CA THR A 74 -3.96 -9.41 -9.03
C THR A 74 -3.24 -10.30 -10.04
N TRP A 75 -2.13 -10.91 -9.62
CA TRP A 75 -1.44 -11.92 -10.42
C TRP A 75 -1.93 -13.31 -10.00
N PRO A 76 -2.43 -14.14 -10.93
CA PRO A 76 -2.93 -15.46 -10.58
C PRO A 76 -1.85 -16.32 -9.91
N GLU A 77 -2.09 -16.76 -8.67
CA GLU A 77 -1.11 -17.56 -7.91
C GLU A 77 -0.76 -18.90 -8.59
N LYS A 78 -1.64 -19.43 -9.47
CA LYS A 78 -1.34 -20.62 -10.29
C LYS A 78 -0.26 -20.37 -11.35
N LYS A 79 -0.14 -19.14 -11.86
CA LYS A 79 0.87 -18.73 -12.85
C LYS A 79 2.13 -18.20 -12.15
N PHE A 80 1.93 -17.39 -11.12
CA PHE A 80 2.98 -16.75 -10.34
C PHE A 80 2.86 -17.21 -8.88
N PRO A 81 3.46 -18.34 -8.51
CA PRO A 81 3.30 -18.90 -7.16
C PRO A 81 3.90 -17.98 -6.10
N LEU A 82 3.34 -18.05 -4.90
CA LEU A 82 3.87 -17.38 -3.72
C LEU A 82 5.17 -18.06 -3.27
N MET A 83 6.23 -17.28 -3.18
CA MET A 83 7.55 -17.69 -2.69
C MET A 83 7.78 -17.11 -1.29
N PRO A 84 7.92 -17.94 -0.24
CA PRO A 84 8.23 -17.45 1.10
C PRO A 84 9.58 -16.73 1.15
N VAL A 85 9.63 -15.61 1.86
CA VAL A 85 10.86 -14.81 2.05
C VAL A 85 11.27 -14.80 3.52
N GLY A 86 10.31 -14.65 4.44
CA GLY A 86 10.61 -14.52 5.86
C GLY A 86 9.36 -14.25 6.70
N LYS A 87 9.58 -13.69 7.89
CA LYS A 87 8.54 -13.47 8.90
C LYS A 87 8.74 -12.13 9.60
N MET A 88 7.63 -11.47 9.92
CA MET A 88 7.58 -10.30 10.81
C MET A 88 6.78 -10.66 12.06
N ALA A 89 7.33 -10.34 13.22
CA ALA A 89 6.65 -10.48 14.50
C ALA A 89 6.56 -9.10 15.16
N LEU A 90 5.33 -8.69 15.50
CA LEU A 90 5.07 -7.50 16.30
C LEU A 90 5.05 -7.93 17.77
N ASN A 91 6.04 -7.48 18.54
CA ASN A 91 6.27 -7.94 19.91
C ASN A 91 6.60 -6.81 20.90
N ARG A 92 6.42 -5.56 20.50
CA ARG A 92 6.64 -4.40 21.36
C ARG A 92 5.68 -3.28 21.03
N ASN A 93 4.94 -2.82 22.04
CA ASN A 93 4.09 -1.64 21.95
C ASN A 93 4.92 -0.35 21.92
N PRO A 94 4.42 0.74 21.32
CA PRO A 94 5.06 2.04 21.40
C PRO A 94 5.10 2.54 22.84
N GLY A 95 6.20 3.18 23.25
CA GLY A 95 6.32 3.82 24.56
C GLY A 95 5.48 5.09 24.68
N ASN A 96 5.25 5.78 23.56
CA ASN A 96 4.30 6.89 23.48
C ASN A 96 3.58 6.92 22.12
N PHE A 97 2.24 6.90 22.15
CA PHE A 97 1.43 6.86 20.93
C PHE A 97 1.67 8.07 20.02
N PHE A 98 1.71 9.28 20.56
CA PHE A 98 1.89 10.48 19.74
C PHE A 98 3.30 10.56 19.13
N ALA A 99 4.33 10.24 19.90
CA ALA A 99 5.72 10.32 19.45
C ALA A 99 6.09 9.24 18.42
N GLU A 100 5.50 8.05 18.52
CA GLU A 100 5.89 6.89 17.71
C GLU A 100 4.83 6.50 16.66
N VAL A 101 3.53 6.57 16.97
CA VAL A 101 2.47 6.17 16.03
C VAL A 101 1.99 7.37 15.22
N GLU A 102 1.55 8.43 15.87
CA GLU A 102 0.97 9.60 15.19
C GLU A 102 2.02 10.32 14.32
N GLN A 103 3.27 10.38 14.79
CA GLN A 103 4.37 11.00 14.06
C GLN A 103 5.12 10.06 13.10
N ALA A 104 4.71 8.79 12.99
CA ALA A 104 5.30 7.88 12.01
C ALA A 104 5.07 8.41 10.59
N ALA A 105 6.09 8.27 9.74
CA ALA A 105 6.09 8.71 8.36
C ALA A 105 6.61 7.58 7.46
N PHE A 106 5.73 7.05 6.62
CA PHE A 106 6.07 6.03 5.62
C PHE A 106 5.98 6.63 4.22
N CYS A 107 6.87 6.29 3.31
CA CYS A 107 6.82 6.76 1.93
C CYS A 107 7.23 5.61 0.99
N PRO A 108 6.45 5.29 -0.06
CA PRO A 108 6.89 4.30 -1.05
C PRO A 108 8.22 4.66 -1.71
N ALA A 109 8.59 5.95 -1.75
CA ALA A 109 9.88 6.38 -2.31
C ALA A 109 11.09 6.09 -1.39
N SER A 110 10.87 5.65 -0.15
CA SER A 110 11.93 5.24 0.78
C SER A 110 12.40 3.82 0.48
N ILE A 111 13.07 3.66 -0.67
CA ILE A 111 13.62 2.38 -1.14
C ILE A 111 15.08 2.19 -0.71
N VAL A 112 15.55 0.95 -0.79
CA VAL A 112 16.95 0.55 -0.58
C VAL A 112 17.51 -0.09 -1.85
N PRO A 113 18.84 -0.10 -2.07
CA PRO A 113 19.44 -0.71 -3.25
C PRO A 113 18.95 -2.14 -3.49
N GLY A 114 18.56 -2.44 -4.73
CA GLY A 114 17.96 -3.72 -5.13
C GLY A 114 16.43 -3.73 -5.19
N ILE A 115 15.76 -2.67 -4.75
CA ILE A 115 14.30 -2.48 -4.87
C ILE A 115 14.02 -1.17 -5.59
N GLU A 116 13.21 -1.22 -6.65
CA GLU A 116 12.91 -0.06 -7.50
C GLU A 116 11.44 0.02 -7.87
N PHE A 117 11.04 1.15 -8.47
CA PHE A 117 9.66 1.40 -8.88
C PHE A 117 9.36 0.77 -10.24
N SER A 118 8.16 0.23 -10.38
CA SER A 118 7.59 -0.07 -11.70
C SER A 118 6.95 1.18 -12.32
N ALA A 119 6.52 1.09 -13.57
CA ALA A 119 5.78 2.14 -14.26
C ALA A 119 4.28 2.23 -13.88
N ASP A 120 3.84 1.58 -12.79
CA ASP A 120 2.47 1.72 -12.27
C ASP A 120 2.16 3.20 -12.00
N LYS A 121 1.19 3.75 -12.74
CA LYS A 121 0.83 5.18 -12.70
C LYS A 121 0.37 5.63 -11.32
N LEU A 122 -0.23 4.76 -10.51
CA LEU A 122 -0.64 5.07 -9.14
C LEU A 122 0.58 5.10 -8.22
N LEU A 123 1.50 4.15 -8.34
CA LEU A 123 2.75 4.13 -7.58
C LEU A 123 3.58 5.39 -7.87
N GLN A 124 3.71 5.77 -9.14
CA GLN A 124 4.46 6.96 -9.56
C GLN A 124 3.93 8.27 -8.92
N GLY A 125 2.62 8.40 -8.71
CA GLY A 125 2.07 9.54 -7.96
C GLY A 125 2.36 9.47 -6.45
N ARG A 126 2.34 8.25 -5.89
CA ARG A 126 2.59 8.00 -4.46
C ARG A 126 4.06 8.23 -4.06
N THR A 127 5.03 8.03 -4.95
CA THR A 127 6.44 8.34 -4.64
C THR A 127 6.65 9.83 -4.31
N PHE A 128 5.82 10.71 -4.87
CA PHE A 128 5.83 12.14 -4.55
C PHE A 128 4.96 12.47 -3.31
N SER A 129 3.71 12.01 -3.30
CA SER A 129 2.66 12.52 -2.39
C SER A 129 2.98 12.38 -0.90
N TYR A 130 3.61 11.28 -0.49
CA TYR A 130 3.83 10.98 0.93
C TYR A 130 4.83 11.95 1.57
N ALA A 131 5.99 12.14 0.93
CA ALA A 131 6.99 13.08 1.43
C ALA A 131 6.48 14.53 1.40
N ASP A 132 5.66 14.88 0.41
CA ASP A 132 5.03 16.20 0.32
C ASP A 132 4.09 16.46 1.50
N THR A 133 3.14 15.56 1.77
CA THR A 133 2.23 15.71 2.91
C THR A 133 2.95 15.64 4.26
N GLN A 134 4.03 14.87 4.38
CA GLN A 134 4.82 14.77 5.61
C GLN A 134 5.52 16.08 5.95
N ARG A 135 6.07 16.79 4.94
CA ARG A 135 6.65 18.12 5.15
C ARG A 135 5.63 19.12 5.67
N HIS A 136 4.37 19.01 5.25
CA HIS A 136 3.28 19.84 5.78
C HIS A 136 2.86 19.40 7.19
N ARG A 137 2.56 18.11 7.38
CA ARG A 137 2.00 17.54 8.61
C ARG A 137 2.97 17.56 9.80
N LEU A 138 4.25 17.28 9.55
CA LEU A 138 5.28 17.08 10.58
C LEU A 138 6.44 18.08 10.48
N GLY A 139 6.47 18.91 9.44
CA GLY A 139 7.53 19.89 9.19
C GLY A 139 8.64 19.36 8.29
N ALA A 140 9.47 20.28 7.78
CA ALA A 140 10.54 19.97 6.84
C ALA A 140 11.55 18.94 7.37
N ASN A 141 11.77 18.91 8.68
CA ASN A 141 12.73 18.04 9.36
C ASN A 141 12.10 16.75 9.95
N TYR A 142 10.93 16.30 9.47
CA TYR A 142 10.23 15.14 10.04
C TYR A 142 11.05 13.83 10.10
N LEU A 143 12.06 13.68 9.25
CA LEU A 143 13.01 12.55 9.26
C LEU A 143 13.96 12.56 10.47
N GLN A 144 14.02 13.67 11.22
CA GLN A 144 14.79 13.76 12.47
C GLN A 144 13.99 13.29 13.69
N ILE A 145 12.67 13.14 13.58
CA ILE A 145 11.82 12.55 14.63
C ILE A 145 12.26 11.11 14.87
N HIS A 146 12.38 10.71 16.14
CA HIS A 146 13.03 9.45 16.53
C HIS A 146 12.53 8.21 15.79
N VAL A 147 11.20 8.05 15.65
CA VAL A 147 10.60 6.89 14.97
C VAL A 147 10.85 6.85 13.45
N ASN A 148 11.17 8.00 12.83
CA ASN A 148 11.40 8.12 11.39
C ASN A 148 12.89 8.07 11.02
N ARG A 149 13.78 8.17 12.01
CA ARG A 149 15.22 8.30 11.77
C ARG A 149 15.80 6.95 11.33
N PRO A 150 16.58 6.89 10.25
CA PRO A 150 17.24 5.65 9.87
C PRO A 150 18.25 5.23 10.93
N LEU A 151 18.53 3.93 11.00
CA LEU A 151 19.55 3.37 11.88
C LEU A 151 20.98 3.58 11.37
N VAL A 152 21.12 3.93 10.09
CA VAL A 152 22.41 4.19 9.44
C VAL A 152 22.77 5.69 9.47
N PRO A 153 24.07 6.05 9.35
CA PRO A 153 24.48 7.45 9.24
C PRO A 153 23.83 8.16 8.04
N VAL A 154 23.38 9.41 8.25
CA VAL A 154 22.82 10.27 7.19
C VAL A 154 23.78 11.42 6.94
N ASN A 155 24.44 11.39 5.77
CA ASN A 155 25.44 12.39 5.39
C ASN A 155 25.00 13.10 4.11
N ASN A 156 24.59 14.35 4.23
CA ASN A 156 24.17 15.17 3.09
C ASN A 156 24.44 16.66 3.34
N ASN A 157 24.12 17.47 2.34
CA ASN A 157 24.29 18.92 2.35
C ASN A 157 23.00 19.70 2.71
N GLN A 158 21.92 19.02 3.10
CA GLN A 158 20.70 19.69 3.57
C GLN A 158 20.97 20.37 4.92
N ARG A 159 20.40 21.56 5.13
CA ARG A 159 20.57 22.39 6.33
C ARG A 159 19.25 23.06 6.72
N ASP A 160 19.22 23.61 7.92
CA ASP A 160 18.17 24.48 8.44
C ASP A 160 16.76 23.83 8.50
N GLY A 161 15.71 24.64 8.30
CA GLY A 161 14.31 24.24 8.44
C GLY A 161 13.78 24.36 9.87
N ALA A 162 12.45 24.41 10.00
CA ALA A 162 11.81 24.51 11.31
C ALA A 162 12.15 23.30 12.19
N MET A 163 12.37 23.55 13.49
CA MET A 163 12.67 22.53 14.51
C MET A 163 13.85 21.62 14.14
N GLN A 164 14.86 22.17 13.45
CA GLN A 164 16.10 21.45 13.17
C GLN A 164 16.77 21.05 14.50
N SER A 165 17.06 19.75 14.65
CA SER A 165 17.62 19.16 15.88
C SER A 165 18.78 18.18 15.62
N GLY A 166 19.07 17.87 14.36
CA GLY A 166 20.25 17.09 13.97
C GLY A 166 21.57 17.86 14.15
N GLU A 167 22.67 17.13 14.31
CA GLU A 167 23.99 17.74 14.45
C GLU A 167 24.60 18.07 13.08
N PHE A 168 24.83 19.35 12.81
CA PHE A 168 25.58 19.80 11.64
C PHE A 168 26.82 20.58 12.11
N SER A 169 27.97 20.35 11.47
CA SER A 169 29.22 21.03 11.79
C SER A 169 30.00 21.40 10.53
N GLY A 170 30.95 22.33 10.69
CA GLY A 170 31.81 22.79 9.62
C GLY A 170 31.13 23.79 8.66
N PRO A 171 31.92 24.46 7.81
CA PRO A 171 31.45 25.55 6.95
C PRO A 171 30.88 25.07 5.60
N VAL A 172 30.87 23.77 5.31
CA VAL A 172 30.55 23.23 3.99
C VAL A 172 29.16 22.62 3.95
N ASN A 173 28.36 23.05 2.96
CA ASN A 173 27.01 22.56 2.67
C ASN A 173 26.73 22.49 1.16
N TYR A 174 27.77 22.29 0.34
CA TYR A 174 27.67 22.21 -1.12
C TYR A 174 28.62 21.14 -1.66
N GLU A 175 28.36 20.68 -2.87
CA GLU A 175 29.16 19.69 -3.60
C GLU A 175 29.17 20.08 -5.10
N PRO A 176 30.30 19.95 -5.81
CA PRO A 176 31.62 19.54 -5.32
C PRO A 176 32.28 20.61 -4.42
N ASN A 177 33.11 20.18 -3.46
CA ASN A 177 33.81 21.09 -2.55
C ASN A 177 35.25 20.64 -2.25
N SER A 178 36.13 21.59 -1.92
CA SER A 178 37.51 21.32 -1.47
C SER A 178 37.72 21.55 0.02
N LEU A 179 36.93 22.44 0.65
CA LEU A 179 37.05 22.82 2.05
C LEU A 179 36.65 21.68 3.02
N GLY A 180 35.77 20.78 2.58
CA GLY A 180 35.31 19.61 3.34
C GLY A 180 35.97 18.32 2.86
N GLY A 181 37.08 18.40 2.13
CA GLY A 181 37.76 17.24 1.56
C GLY A 181 36.95 16.51 0.48
N GLY A 182 35.97 17.18 -0.16
CA GLY A 182 35.12 16.58 -1.18
C GLY A 182 34.03 15.65 -0.64
N MET A 183 33.75 15.70 0.66
CA MET A 183 32.72 14.88 1.32
C MET A 183 31.51 15.72 1.75
N PRO A 184 30.31 15.12 1.89
CA PRO A 184 29.96 13.78 1.40
C PRO A 184 29.94 13.74 -0.14
N LYS A 185 30.37 12.60 -0.72
CA LYS A 185 30.41 12.34 -2.17
C LYS A 185 29.37 11.29 -2.55
N GLU A 186 28.88 11.33 -3.78
CA GLU A 186 28.07 10.25 -4.35
C GLU A 186 28.76 8.88 -4.26
N ASP A 187 27.99 7.84 -3.96
CA ASP A 187 28.45 6.45 -4.01
C ASP A 187 28.28 5.91 -5.44
N PRO A 188 29.35 5.42 -6.11
CA PRO A 188 29.26 4.80 -7.43
C PRO A 188 28.30 3.59 -7.50
N MET A 189 28.02 2.92 -6.38
CA MET A 189 27.02 1.85 -6.33
C MET A 189 25.57 2.36 -6.43
N GLY A 190 25.34 3.67 -6.31
CA GLY A 190 24.03 4.31 -6.41
C GLY A 190 23.53 4.55 -7.83
N VAL A 191 24.26 4.14 -8.88
CA VAL A 191 23.82 4.30 -10.27
C VAL A 191 22.61 3.41 -10.53
N PRO A 192 21.42 3.97 -10.83
CA PRO A 192 20.25 3.16 -11.14
C PRO A 192 20.48 2.32 -12.40
N PRO A 193 19.90 1.11 -12.49
CA PRO A 193 19.91 0.33 -13.71
C PRO A 193 19.28 1.11 -14.86
N ILE A 194 19.81 0.90 -16.07
CA ILE A 194 19.33 1.57 -17.27
C ILE A 194 18.05 0.86 -17.75
N TYR A 195 16.95 1.58 -17.75
CA TYR A 195 15.68 1.14 -18.34
C TYR A 195 15.51 1.71 -19.75
N ARG A 196 14.92 0.91 -20.64
CA ARG A 196 14.46 1.40 -21.95
C ARG A 196 13.03 1.89 -21.80
N VAL A 197 12.79 3.10 -22.27
CA VAL A 197 11.46 3.73 -22.30
C VAL A 197 11.14 4.07 -23.74
N GLU A 198 9.91 3.78 -24.16
CA GLU A 198 9.39 4.08 -25.50
C GLU A 198 7.97 4.67 -25.41
N GLY A 199 7.54 5.36 -26.46
CA GLY A 199 6.19 5.95 -26.56
C GLY A 199 6.19 7.48 -26.65
N GLU A 200 4.99 8.05 -26.59
CA GLU A 200 4.75 9.50 -26.64
C GLU A 200 4.39 10.05 -25.26
N VAL A 201 4.81 11.29 -24.99
CA VAL A 201 4.42 12.00 -23.76
C VAL A 201 2.94 12.39 -23.87
N THR A 202 2.07 11.69 -23.15
CA THR A 202 0.61 11.88 -23.23
C THR A 202 -0.10 11.65 -21.90
N ARG A 203 -1.38 12.04 -21.86
CA ARG A 203 -2.30 11.74 -20.75
C ARG A 203 -3.35 10.76 -21.25
N SER A 204 -3.12 9.47 -21.00
CA SER A 204 -3.98 8.39 -21.49
C SER A 204 -4.25 7.32 -20.42
N LYS A 205 -5.40 6.65 -20.52
CA LYS A 205 -5.65 5.37 -19.83
C LYS A 205 -4.70 4.32 -20.39
N ILE A 206 -4.37 3.31 -19.58
CA ILE A 206 -3.71 2.10 -20.09
C ILE A 206 -4.58 1.42 -21.15
N SER A 207 -3.96 0.66 -22.06
CA SER A 207 -4.66 -0.01 -23.16
C SER A 207 -5.48 -1.22 -22.68
N LEU A 208 -4.89 -2.08 -21.84
CA LEU A 208 -5.50 -3.31 -21.32
C LEU A 208 -6.17 -3.08 -19.97
N THR A 209 -7.37 -2.50 -20.01
CA THR A 209 -8.08 -2.08 -18.80
C THR A 209 -8.80 -3.23 -18.09
N ASN A 210 -9.49 -4.09 -18.84
CA ASN A 210 -10.18 -5.29 -18.35
C ASN A 210 -10.87 -5.09 -16.99
N ASP A 211 -11.77 -4.09 -16.92
CA ASP A 211 -12.25 -3.52 -15.66
C ASP A 211 -13.13 -4.50 -14.82
N PHE A 212 -13.63 -5.60 -15.41
CA PHE A 212 -14.69 -6.43 -14.80
C PHE A 212 -14.31 -7.89 -14.54
N GLN A 213 -13.37 -8.47 -15.30
CA GLN A 213 -13.10 -9.91 -15.26
C GLN A 213 -12.66 -10.40 -13.86
N GLN A 214 -11.64 -9.78 -13.28
CA GLN A 214 -11.13 -10.21 -11.97
C GLN A 214 -12.12 -9.98 -10.83
N ALA A 215 -13.01 -8.99 -10.95
CA ALA A 215 -14.08 -8.79 -9.99
C ALA A 215 -15.07 -9.97 -10.00
N GLY A 216 -15.45 -10.43 -11.19
CA GLY A 216 -16.29 -11.62 -11.35
C GLY A 216 -15.61 -12.90 -10.85
N GLU A 217 -14.34 -13.09 -11.20
CA GLU A 217 -13.53 -14.22 -10.71
C GLU A 217 -13.46 -14.23 -9.17
N LYS A 218 -13.26 -13.05 -8.57
CA LYS A 218 -13.25 -12.91 -7.11
C LYS A 218 -14.61 -13.28 -6.51
N TYR A 219 -15.72 -12.75 -7.03
CA TYR A 219 -17.06 -13.11 -6.56
C TYR A 219 -17.31 -14.62 -6.61
N ARG A 220 -16.98 -15.25 -7.75
CA ARG A 220 -17.16 -16.70 -7.93
C ARG A 220 -16.28 -17.54 -6.99
N SER A 221 -15.12 -17.01 -6.58
CA SER A 221 -14.25 -17.68 -5.60
C SER A 221 -14.77 -17.66 -4.16
N LEU A 222 -15.72 -16.79 -3.84
CA LEU A 222 -16.28 -16.66 -2.49
C LEU A 222 -17.18 -17.85 -2.15
N GLY A 223 -17.14 -18.26 -0.87
CA GLY A 223 -18.09 -19.20 -0.31
C GLY A 223 -19.51 -18.61 -0.26
N LYS A 224 -20.53 -19.48 -0.12
CA LYS A 224 -21.95 -19.06 -0.13
C LYS A 224 -22.25 -17.98 0.92
N MET A 225 -21.70 -18.12 2.13
CA MET A 225 -21.87 -17.15 3.22
C MET A 225 -21.27 -15.79 2.84
N ASP A 226 -20.03 -15.78 2.36
CA ASP A 226 -19.32 -14.55 1.96
C ASP A 226 -19.99 -13.82 0.78
N ARG A 227 -20.55 -14.57 -0.18
CA ARG A 227 -21.38 -13.98 -1.25
C ARG A 227 -22.61 -13.29 -0.67
N GLY A 228 -23.28 -13.93 0.29
CA GLY A 228 -24.43 -13.35 1.00
C GLY A 228 -24.05 -12.05 1.74
N HIS A 229 -22.95 -12.06 2.49
CA HIS A 229 -22.43 -10.86 3.15
C HIS A 229 -22.07 -9.75 2.15
N LEU A 230 -21.46 -10.10 1.02
CA LEU A 230 -21.12 -9.11 -0.02
C LEU A 230 -22.37 -8.44 -0.61
N VAL A 231 -23.40 -9.22 -0.92
CA VAL A 231 -24.68 -8.69 -1.44
C VAL A 231 -25.35 -7.80 -0.39
N ASP A 232 -25.44 -8.26 0.86
CA ASP A 232 -26.03 -7.49 1.96
C ASP A 232 -25.29 -6.16 2.20
N ASN A 233 -23.96 -6.16 2.12
CA ASN A 233 -23.15 -4.94 2.20
C ASN A 233 -23.45 -3.97 1.04
N PHE A 234 -23.46 -4.45 -0.21
CA PHE A 234 -23.81 -3.61 -1.37
C PHE A 234 -25.21 -3.04 -1.25
N THR A 235 -26.20 -3.87 -0.89
CA THR A 235 -27.59 -3.42 -0.74
C THR A 235 -27.69 -2.37 0.35
N ALA A 236 -27.08 -2.57 1.52
CA ALA A 236 -27.12 -1.61 2.62
C ALA A 236 -26.53 -0.25 2.24
N ASP A 237 -25.36 -0.22 1.61
CA ASP A 237 -24.69 1.02 1.19
C ASP A 237 -25.46 1.76 0.09
N LEU A 238 -26.07 1.01 -0.83
CA LEU A 238 -26.78 1.60 -1.97
C LEU A 238 -28.21 2.02 -1.63
N MET A 239 -28.85 1.47 -0.59
CA MET A 239 -30.29 1.65 -0.33
C MET A 239 -30.73 3.10 -0.20
N ARG A 240 -29.85 3.99 0.28
CA ARG A 240 -30.13 5.42 0.49
C ARG A 240 -29.60 6.32 -0.62
N ILE A 241 -29.03 5.74 -1.67
CA ILE A 241 -28.45 6.46 -2.81
C ILE A 241 -29.51 6.70 -3.89
N ASP A 242 -29.31 7.74 -4.71
CA ASP A 242 -30.17 8.04 -5.85
C ASP A 242 -30.34 6.84 -6.80
N LYS A 243 -31.57 6.64 -7.30
CA LYS A 243 -31.93 5.48 -8.14
C LYS A 243 -31.13 5.40 -9.44
N ALA A 244 -30.76 6.52 -10.05
CA ALA A 244 -29.97 6.50 -11.28
C ALA A 244 -28.54 6.00 -11.01
N ILE A 245 -27.99 6.33 -9.84
CA ILE A 245 -26.68 5.84 -9.40
C ILE A 245 -26.77 4.34 -9.04
N GLN A 246 -27.81 3.92 -8.30
CA GLN A 246 -28.05 2.51 -7.98
C GLN A 246 -28.04 1.64 -9.25
N LYS A 247 -28.81 2.04 -10.28
CA LYS A 247 -28.86 1.34 -11.57
C LYS A 247 -27.48 1.25 -12.24
N ARG A 248 -26.72 2.34 -12.26
CA ARG A 248 -25.37 2.35 -12.85
C ARG A 248 -24.39 1.43 -12.12
N VAL A 249 -24.48 1.36 -10.79
CA VAL A 249 -23.67 0.43 -9.99
C VAL A 249 -24.06 -1.01 -10.32
N ILE A 250 -25.36 -1.32 -10.35
CA ILE A 250 -25.87 -2.65 -10.73
C ILE A 250 -25.37 -3.04 -12.13
N GLU A 251 -25.43 -2.14 -13.11
CA GLU A 251 -24.91 -2.38 -14.47
C GLU A 251 -23.43 -2.78 -14.46
N ASN A 252 -22.60 -2.16 -13.62
CA ASN A 252 -21.19 -2.54 -13.47
C ASN A 252 -21.03 -3.88 -12.76
N LEU A 253 -21.85 -4.18 -11.75
CA LEU A 253 -21.84 -5.47 -11.07
C LEU A 253 -22.24 -6.59 -12.03
N VAL A 254 -23.26 -6.39 -12.87
CA VAL A 254 -23.68 -7.35 -13.91
C VAL A 254 -22.56 -7.62 -14.91
N LYS A 255 -21.80 -6.61 -15.31
CA LYS A 255 -20.63 -6.79 -16.20
C LYS A 255 -19.53 -7.65 -15.55
N ALA A 256 -19.39 -7.61 -14.23
CA ALA A 256 -18.46 -8.47 -13.49
C ALA A 256 -19.03 -9.89 -13.31
N ASP A 257 -20.24 -9.99 -12.80
CA ASP A 257 -20.98 -11.25 -12.63
C ASP A 257 -22.51 -11.00 -12.61
N PRO A 258 -23.29 -11.63 -13.51
CA PRO A 258 -24.74 -11.44 -13.55
C PRO A 258 -25.49 -11.86 -12.27
N GLU A 259 -25.01 -12.87 -11.55
CA GLU A 259 -25.62 -13.34 -10.29
C GLU A 259 -25.46 -12.28 -9.20
N LEU A 260 -24.27 -11.69 -9.08
CA LEU A 260 -23.99 -10.60 -8.14
C LEU A 260 -24.88 -9.39 -8.43
N GLY A 261 -24.91 -8.94 -9.69
CA GLY A 261 -25.74 -7.79 -10.09
C GLY A 261 -27.23 -8.02 -9.85
N GLY A 262 -27.75 -9.19 -10.19
CA GLY A 262 -29.14 -9.57 -9.96
C GLY A 262 -29.50 -9.62 -8.47
N SER A 263 -28.64 -10.22 -7.64
CA SER A 263 -28.88 -10.33 -6.19
C SER A 263 -28.92 -8.97 -5.50
N VAL A 264 -28.03 -8.04 -5.89
CA VAL A 264 -28.02 -6.67 -5.36
C VAL A 264 -29.25 -5.87 -5.84
N ALA A 265 -29.66 -6.05 -7.10
CA ALA A 265 -30.87 -5.44 -7.64
C ALA A 265 -32.13 -5.89 -6.89
N GLU A 266 -32.25 -7.19 -6.63
CA GLU A 266 -33.35 -7.76 -5.83
C GLU A 266 -33.38 -7.16 -4.42
N GLY A 267 -32.23 -7.09 -3.73
CA GLY A 267 -32.12 -6.47 -2.42
C GLY A 267 -32.53 -4.99 -2.40
N LEU A 268 -32.32 -4.26 -3.50
CA LEU A 268 -32.72 -2.86 -3.68
C LEU A 268 -34.14 -2.68 -4.24
N LYS A 269 -34.82 -3.77 -4.60
CA LYS A 269 -36.14 -3.77 -5.26
C LYS A 269 -36.15 -2.97 -6.58
N LEU A 270 -35.13 -3.20 -7.41
CA LEU A 270 -34.94 -2.56 -8.71
C LEU A 270 -35.06 -3.52 -9.89
#